data_AF-A0A9N8W5J9-F1
#
_entry.id   AF-A0A9N8W5J9-F1
#
_cell.length_a   1.000
_cell.length_b   1.000
_cell.length_c   1.000
_cell.angle_alpha   90.00
_cell.angle_beta   90.00
_cell.angle_gamma   90.00
#
_symmetry.space_group_name_H-M   'P 1'
#
loop_
_entity.id
_entity.type
_entity.pdbx_description
1 polymer ?
#
loop_
_entity_poly.entity_id
_entity_poly.type
_entity_poly.pdbx_seq_one_letter_code
_entity_poly.pdbx_strand_id
1 'polypeptide(L)' 'MAFSWKAAGISYLKYTQICARAVRNALKDEQRLIAQRRDEQGIKFAKWDGETN' A
#
# COMPACT_ATOMS: atom_id res chain seq x y z
N MET A 1 18.01 12.03 13.47
CA MET A 1 17.44 11.72 12.14
C MET A 1 15.94 11.47 12.29
N ALA A 2 15.08 12.41 11.89
CA ALA A 2 13.64 12.20 11.85
C ALA A 2 13.25 11.76 10.44
N PHE A 3 12.74 10.54 10.29
CA PHE A 3 12.23 10.07 9.01
C PHE A 3 10.84 10.66 8.76
N SER A 4 10.64 11.31 7.62
CA SER A 4 9.38 12.01 7.29
C SER A 4 8.16 11.08 7.30
N TRP A 5 8.32 9.81 6.91
CA TRP A 5 7.23 8.81 6.96
C TRP A 5 6.83 8.45 8.40
N LYS A 6 7.78 8.43 9.33
CA LYS A 6 7.53 8.16 10.75
C LYS A 6 6.79 9.33 11.40
N ALA A 7 7.16 10.56 11.02
CA ALA A 7 6.45 11.77 11.45
C ALA A 7 5.01 11.84 10.90
N ALA A 8 4.77 11.29 9.72
CA ALA A 8 3.44 11.19 9.11
C ALA A 8 2.55 10.08 9.71
N GLY A 9 3.01 9.35 10.73
CA GLY A 9 2.24 8.24 11.33
C GLY A 9 2.11 6.99 10.44
N ILE A 10 2.93 6.89 9.39
CA ILE A 10 2.88 5.81 8.42
C ILE A 10 3.83 4.69 8.87
N SER A 11 3.38 3.44 8.83
CA SER A 11 4.26 2.29 9.09
C SER A 11 5.27 2.11 7.94
N TYR A 12 6.43 1.51 8.23
CA TYR A 12 7.44 1.24 7.21
C TYR A 12 6.86 0.45 6.02
N LEU A 13 6.00 -0.53 6.29
CA LEU A 13 5.34 -1.33 5.25
C LEU A 13 4.45 -0.45 4.33
N LYS A 14 3.71 0.49 4.91
CA LYS A 14 2.85 1.40 4.14
C LYS A 14 3.70 2.37 3.31
N TYR A 15 4.82 2.85 3.85
CA TYR A 15 5.77 3.68 3.10
C TYR A 15 6.34 2.95 1.88
N THR A 16 6.84 1.72 2.05
CA THR A 16 7.41 0.95 0.92
C THR A 16 6.37 0.61 -0.15
N GLN A 17 5.12 0.32 0.25
CA GLN A 17 4.01 0.13 -0.69
C GLN A 17 3.74 1.38 -1.54
N ILE A 18 3.74 2.57 -0.93
CA ILE A 18 3.55 3.85 -1.65
C ILE A 18 4.69 4.08 -2.65
N CYS A 19 5.93 3.90 -2.22
CA CYS A 19 7.09 4.05 -3.10
C CYS A 19 7.04 3.06 -4.27
N ALA A 20 6.69 1.79 -4.01
CA ALA A 20 6.56 0.79 -5.06
C ALA A 20 5.48 1.16 -6.09
N ARG A 21 4.35 1.72 -5.63
CA ARG A 21 3.27 2.18 -6.51
C ARG A 21 3.71 3.34 -7.40
N ALA A 22 4.43 4.31 -6.84
CA ALA A 22 5.00 5.42 -7.59
C ALA A 22 5.96 4.94 -8.69
N VAL A 23 6.84 3.98 -8.38
CA VAL A 23 7.77 3.39 -9.36
C VAL A 23 7.01 2.68 -10.49
N ARG A 24 5.99 1.87 -10.18
CA ARG A 24 5.18 1.17 -11.20
C ARG A 24 4.49 2.13 -12.17
N ASN A 25 4.03 3.28 -11.68
CA ASN A 25 3.38 4.29 -12.52
C ASN A 25 4.36 5.01 -13.45
N ALA A 26 5.65 5.02 -13.12
CA ALA A 26 6.70 5.62 -13.93
C ALA A 26 7.24 4.69 -15.05
N LEU A 27 6.80 3.42 -15.12
CA LEU A 27 7.20 2.50 -16.17
C LEU A 27 6.50 2.79 -17.51
N LYS A 28 7.12 2.35 -18.61
CA LYS A 28 6.51 2.36 -19.96
C LYS A 28 5.24 1.52 -20.00
N ASP A 29 4.32 1.86 -20.89
CA ASP A 29 2.96 1.30 -20.92
C ASP A 29 2.90 -0.25 -20.93
N GLU A 30 3.75 -0.89 -21.74
CA GLU A 30 3.82 -2.35 -21.84
C GLU A 30 4.15 -3.02 -20.49
N GLN A 31 5.14 -2.49 -19.78
CA GLN A 31 5.57 -3.03 -18.49
C GLN A 31 4.64 -2.58 -17.35
N ARG A 32 4.04 -1.39 -17.48
CA ARG A 32 3.08 -0.84 -16.52
C ARG A 32 1.84 -1.71 -16.43
N LEU A 33 1.33 -2.21 -17.56
CA LEU A 33 0.15 -3.10 -17.58
C LEU A 33 0.36 -4.36 -16.72
N ILE A 34 1.54 -4.99 -16.85
CA ILE A 34 1.89 -6.19 -16.07
C ILE A 34 2.08 -5.82 -14.58
N ALA A 35 2.72 -4.68 -14.32
CA ALA A 35 3.01 -4.22 -12.96
C ALA A 35 1.74 -3.80 -12.18
N GLN A 36 0.73 -3.25 -12.85
CA GLN A 36 -0.52 -2.81 -12.22
C GLN A 36 -1.31 -3.95 -11.58
N ARG A 37 -1.25 -5.16 -12.14
CA ARG A 37 -1.90 -6.35 -11.55
C ARG A 37 -1.41 -6.66 -10.12
N ARG A 38 -0.19 -6.25 -9.78
CA ARG A 38 0.40 -6.42 -8.43
C ARG A 38 -0.05 -5.36 -7.42
N ASP A 39 -0.70 -4.30 -7.89
CA ASP A 39 -1.20 -3.20 -7.06
C ASP A 39 -2.62 -3.48 -6.54
N GLU A 40 -3.33 -4.44 -7.15
CA GLU A 40 -4.67 -4.85 -6.77
C GLU A 40 -4.65 -5.57 -5.41
N GLN A 41 -5.41 -5.05 -4.44
CA GLN A 41 -5.63 -5.67 -3.13
C GLN A 41 -7.13 -5.90 -2.92
N GLY A 42 -7.57 -7.14 -3.11
CA GLY A 42 -8.98 -7.54 -2.97
C GLY A 42 -9.40 -7.91 -1.54
N ILE A 43 -8.55 -7.64 -0.55
CA ILE A 43 -8.78 -8.07 0.84
C ILE A 43 -9.75 -7.09 1.51
N LYS A 44 -10.89 -7.60 1.95
CA LYS A 44 -11.84 -6.86 2.79
C LYS A 44 -11.55 -7.15 4.26
N PHE A 45 -11.44 -6.10 5.06
CA PHE A 45 -11.33 -6.24 6.50
C PHE A 45 -12.73 -6.31 7.12
N ALA A 46 -12.99 -7.33 7.94
CA ALA A 46 -14.19 -7.44 8.74
C ALA A 46 -13.77 -7.49 10.21
N LYS A 47 -14.09 -6.42 10.95
CA LYS A 47 -13.92 -6.41 12.41
C LYS A 47 -15.09 -7.16 13.01
N TRP A 48 -14.82 -8.22 13.74
CA TRP A 48 -15.83 -8.88 14.56
C TRP A 48 -16.05 -8.05 15.84
N ASP A 49 -17.21 -7.42 15.97
CA ASP A 49 -17.69 -6.91 17.26
C ASP A 49 -18.49 -8.03 17.92
N GLY A 50 -17.85 -8.77 18.84
CA GLY A 50 -18.54 -9.77 19.64
C GLY A 50 -19.54 -9.08 20.56
N GLU A 51 -20.80 -9.48 20.46
CA GLU A 51 -21.87 -9.08 21.36
C GLU A 51 -21.65 -9.74 22.72
N THR A 52 -21.24 -8.96 23.72
CA THR A 52 -21.22 -9.38 25.13
C THR A 52 -22.52 -8.89 25.76
N ASN A 53 -23.41 -9.83 26.06
CA ASN A 53 -24.52 -9.65 27.01
C ASN A 53 -23.98 -9.86 28.43
#